data_AF-A0A7X7EUQ9-F1
#
_entry.id   AF-A0A7X7EUQ9-F1
#
_cell.length_a   1.000
_cell.length_b   1.000
_cell.length_c   1.000
_cell.angle_alpha   90.00
_cell.angle_beta   90.00
_cell.angle_gamma   90.00
#
_symmetry.space_group_name_H-M   'P 1'
#
loop_
_entity.id
_entity.type
_entity.pdbx_description
1 polymer ?
#
loop_
_entity_poly.entity_id
_entity_poly.type
_entity_poly.pdbx_seq_one_letter_code
_entity_poly.pdbx_strand_id
1 'polypeptide(L)'
;MMKQKTIISGNTFGATLWSDGKQVAPMLPRPPYYICCKECRNIVMLQDVRKVAEIEWNYRDDKYSKAAFIEFPAFMENIRATKVINDKKLARTMALYSFNDFFRDHKEDEITPEMQKLHEHNIYELESLLDKSIPEDLIIKAEINRYLGRFDRTVEILESITDQKFDWIRKKFLVEIEKGNKKVFKLSGL
;
A
#
# COMPACT_ATOMS: atom_id res chain seq x y z
N MET A 1 -0.84 -12.78 21.50
CA MET A 1 -0.51 -13.82 20.48
C MET A 1 -1.44 -13.63 19.29
N MET A 2 -0.92 -13.74 18.07
CA MET A 2 -1.71 -13.56 16.84
C MET A 2 -1.51 -14.77 15.92
N LYS A 3 -2.48 -15.02 15.04
CA LYS A 3 -2.43 -16.09 14.04
C LYS A 3 -2.58 -15.53 12.63
N GLN A 4 -1.94 -16.17 11.68
CA GLN A 4 -1.98 -15.79 10.27
C GLN A 4 -2.52 -16.97 9.46
N LYS A 5 -3.38 -16.69 8.47
CA LYS A 5 -3.74 -17.71 7.48
C LYS A 5 -2.57 -17.91 6.52
N THR A 6 -2.22 -19.16 6.26
CA THR A 6 -1.32 -19.55 5.18
C THR A 6 -2.15 -19.98 3.97
N ILE A 7 -1.57 -19.86 2.78
CA ILE A 7 -2.17 -20.35 1.54
C ILE A 7 -1.49 -21.66 1.15
N ILE A 8 -2.29 -22.65 0.76
CA ILE A 8 -1.79 -23.96 0.29
C ILE A 8 -1.30 -23.83 -1.17
N SER A 9 -1.99 -23.01 -1.96
CA SER A 9 -1.65 -22.65 -3.33
C SER A 9 -2.28 -21.29 -3.64
N GLY A 10 -1.70 -20.52 -4.55
CA GLY A 10 -2.22 -19.23 -4.97
C GLY A 10 -1.81 -18.86 -6.38
N ASN A 11 -2.66 -18.10 -7.06
CA ASN A 11 -2.40 -17.54 -8.39
C ASN A 11 -2.79 -16.06 -8.41
N THR A 12 -2.50 -15.37 -9.52
CA THR A 12 -2.80 -13.93 -9.66
C THR A 12 -4.12 -13.67 -10.39
N PHE A 13 -5.02 -14.65 -10.49
CA PHE A 13 -6.32 -14.44 -11.10
C PHE A 13 -7.14 -13.43 -10.27
N GLY A 14 -7.79 -12.46 -10.91
CA GLY A 14 -8.45 -11.35 -10.24
C GLY A 14 -7.49 -10.29 -9.70
N ALA A 15 -6.19 -10.35 -10.00
CA ALA A 15 -5.24 -9.36 -9.52
C ALA A 15 -5.51 -8.00 -10.17
N THR A 16 -5.48 -6.95 -9.36
CA THR A 16 -5.63 -5.56 -9.80
C THR A 16 -4.38 -4.78 -9.47
N LEU A 17 -3.83 -4.06 -10.45
CA LEU A 17 -2.74 -3.09 -10.25
C LEU A 17 -3.32 -1.67 -10.23
N TRP A 18 -2.90 -0.88 -9.26
CA TRP A 18 -3.32 0.51 -9.05
C TRP A 18 -2.21 1.50 -9.41
N SER A 19 -2.58 2.75 -9.68
CA SER A 19 -1.68 3.84 -10.09
C SER A 19 -0.56 4.15 -9.09
N ASP A 20 -0.75 3.86 -7.81
CA ASP A 20 0.28 3.99 -6.78
C ASP A 20 1.23 2.78 -6.67
N GLY A 21 1.12 1.82 -7.59
CA GLY A 21 1.92 0.60 -7.59
C GLY A 21 1.41 -0.49 -6.67
N LYS A 22 0.31 -0.27 -5.93
CA LYS A 22 -0.30 -1.33 -5.11
C LYS A 22 -0.89 -2.41 -6.04
N GLN A 23 -0.48 -3.66 -5.83
CA GLN A 23 -1.11 -4.82 -6.44
C GLN A 23 -1.95 -5.56 -5.39
N VAL A 24 -3.22 -5.77 -5.70
CA VAL A 24 -4.14 -6.58 -4.88
C VAL A 24 -4.42 -7.88 -5.62
N ALA A 25 -3.98 -9.02 -5.08
CA ALA A 25 -4.20 -10.34 -5.65
C ALA A 25 -5.01 -11.20 -4.65
N PRO A 26 -6.35 -11.29 -4.80
CA PRO A 26 -7.21 -11.98 -3.82
C PRO A 26 -6.88 -13.46 -3.63
N MET A 27 -6.41 -14.11 -4.70
CA MET A 27 -6.01 -15.53 -4.71
C MET A 27 -4.53 -15.73 -4.30
N LEU A 28 -3.79 -14.66 -4.02
CA LEU A 28 -2.41 -14.70 -3.51
C LEU A 28 -2.21 -13.58 -2.48
N PRO A 29 -2.95 -13.59 -1.36
CA PRO A 29 -2.86 -12.56 -0.34
C PRO A 29 -1.48 -12.63 0.33
N ARG A 30 -0.74 -11.53 0.25
CA ARG A 30 0.52 -11.36 1.00
C ARG A 30 0.22 -10.82 2.39
N PRO A 31 0.88 -11.30 3.45
CA PRO A 31 0.71 -10.71 4.77
C PRO A 31 1.25 -9.27 4.82
N PRO A 32 0.85 -8.46 5.82
CA PRO A 32 1.44 -7.15 6.03
C PRO A 32 2.92 -7.28 6.42
N TYR A 33 3.73 -6.27 6.07
CA TYR A 33 5.16 -6.24 6.42
C TYR A 33 5.42 -6.09 7.92
N TYR A 34 4.51 -5.40 8.61
CA TYR A 34 4.52 -5.20 10.05
C TYR A 34 3.08 -5.21 10.57
N ILE A 35 2.93 -5.45 11.86
CA ILE A 35 1.63 -5.59 12.51
C ILE A 35 1.51 -4.62 13.68
N CYS A 36 0.30 -4.13 13.92
CA CYS A 36 -0.03 -3.32 15.08
C CYS A 36 -0.80 -4.18 16.09
N CYS A 37 -0.23 -4.41 17.27
CA CYS A 37 -0.94 -5.12 18.32
C CYS A 37 -2.07 -4.24 18.88
N LYS A 38 -3.32 -4.70 18.81
CA LYS A 38 -4.48 -3.92 19.30
C LYS A 38 -4.47 -3.74 20.83
N GLU A 39 -3.86 -4.64 21.58
CA GLU A 39 -3.79 -4.58 23.05
C GLU A 39 -2.72 -3.58 23.53
N CYS A 40 -1.46 -3.76 23.13
CA CYS A 40 -0.36 -2.92 23.61
C CYS A 40 0.01 -1.77 22.67
N ARG A 41 -0.60 -1.69 21.48
CA ARG A 41 -0.35 -0.67 20.44
C ARG A 41 1.09 -0.62 19.91
N ASN A 42 1.86 -1.69 20.13
CA ASN A 42 3.20 -1.86 19.57
C ASN A 42 3.14 -2.21 18.09
N ILE A 43 4.07 -1.65 17.33
CA ILE A 43 4.27 -1.95 15.91
C ILE A 43 5.54 -2.78 15.80
N VAL A 44 5.43 -3.96 15.22
CA VAL A 44 6.55 -4.90 15.06
C VAL A 44 6.62 -5.41 13.63
N MET A 45 7.83 -5.55 13.09
CA MET A 45 8.03 -6.19 11.79
C MET A 45 7.57 -7.64 11.88
N LEU A 46 6.80 -8.10 10.89
CA LEU A 46 6.23 -9.44 10.94
C LEU A 46 7.32 -10.52 10.93
N GLN A 47 8.42 -10.28 10.20
CA GLN A 47 9.57 -11.16 10.13
C GLN A 47 10.31 -11.33 11.47
N ASP A 48 10.20 -10.35 12.37
CA ASP A 48 10.86 -10.36 13.68
C ASP A 48 9.99 -11.09 14.73
N VAL A 49 8.74 -11.44 14.39
CA VAL A 49 7.83 -12.15 15.29
C VAL A 49 8.18 -13.63 15.30
N ARG A 50 8.44 -14.17 16.50
CA ARG A 50 8.68 -15.60 16.69
C ARG A 50 7.43 -16.41 16.35
N LYS A 51 7.57 -17.35 15.41
CA LYS A 51 6.60 -18.43 15.18
C LYS A 51 6.62 -19.39 16.38
N VAL A 52 5.47 -19.56 17.04
CA VAL A 52 5.32 -20.43 18.23
C VAL A 52 4.59 -21.74 17.92
N ALA A 53 3.84 -21.80 16.82
CA ALA A 53 3.12 -22.97 16.37
C ALA A 53 2.81 -22.88 14.87
N GLU A 54 2.50 -24.02 14.27
CA GLU A 54 1.86 -24.18 12.98
C GLU A 54 0.71 -25.16 13.17
N ILE A 55 -0.48 -24.80 12.69
CA ILE A 55 -1.70 -25.58 12.89
C ILE A 55 -2.22 -25.92 11.51
N GLU A 56 -2.37 -27.21 11.23
CA GLU A 56 -2.99 -27.66 9.99
C GLU A 56 -4.44 -27.18 9.91
N TRP A 57 -4.91 -26.87 8.71
CA TRP A 57 -6.23 -26.27 8.49
C TRP A 57 -7.40 -27.13 9.00
N ASN A 58 -7.21 -28.45 9.08
CA ASN A 58 -8.18 -29.45 9.54
C ASN A 58 -8.05 -29.75 11.05
N TYR A 59 -7.09 -29.14 11.75
CA TYR A 59 -6.84 -29.37 13.17
C TYR A 59 -7.22 -28.15 14.01
N ARG A 60 -7.91 -28.40 15.13
CA ARG A 60 -8.25 -27.36 16.11
C ARG A 60 -7.38 -27.54 17.34
N ASP A 61 -6.59 -26.52 17.65
CA ASP A 61 -5.82 -26.45 18.90
C ASP A 61 -6.46 -25.43 19.85
N ASP A 62 -7.00 -25.92 20.97
CA ASP A 62 -7.68 -25.09 21.97
C ASP A 62 -6.74 -24.04 22.59
N LYS A 63 -5.43 -24.33 22.66
CA LYS A 63 -4.42 -23.39 23.20
C LYS A 63 -4.33 -22.12 22.37
N TYR A 64 -4.49 -22.22 21.05
CA TYR A 64 -4.37 -21.11 20.10
C TYR A 64 -5.71 -20.59 19.58
N SER A 65 -6.82 -21.20 19.98
CA SER A 65 -8.17 -20.86 19.54
C SER A 65 -8.51 -19.38 19.72
N LYS A 66 -8.07 -18.78 20.83
CA LYS A 66 -8.31 -17.37 21.21
C LYS A 66 -7.36 -16.36 20.54
N ALA A 67 -6.33 -16.80 19.81
CA ALA A 67 -5.44 -15.87 19.12
C ALA A 67 -6.20 -15.11 18.02
N ALA A 68 -6.07 -13.79 18.01
CA ALA A 68 -6.64 -12.92 16.99
C ALA A 68 -5.93 -13.12 15.65
N PHE A 69 -6.66 -12.96 14.54
CA PHE A 69 -6.02 -12.93 13.22
C PHE A 69 -5.19 -11.66 13.04
N ILE A 70 -4.08 -11.78 12.32
CA ILE A 70 -3.33 -10.61 11.87
C ILE A 70 -4.20 -9.83 10.89
N GLU A 71 -4.32 -8.54 11.16
CA GLU A 71 -4.98 -7.57 10.30
C GLU A 71 -3.95 -6.65 9.65
N PHE A 72 -4.29 -6.11 8.47
CA PHE A 72 -3.49 -5.04 7.88
C PHE A 72 -3.62 -3.78 8.76
N PRO A 73 -2.51 -3.08 9.05
CA PRO A 73 -2.58 -1.83 9.79
C PRO A 73 -3.43 -0.80 9.04
N ALA A 74 -4.34 -0.15 9.77
CA ALA A 74 -5.17 0.94 9.26
C ALA A 74 -4.32 2.22 9.01
N PHE A 75 -4.90 3.22 8.35
CA PHE A 75 -4.19 4.46 7.99
C PHE A 75 -3.45 5.10 9.18
N MET A 76 -4.13 5.30 10.32
CA MET A 76 -3.50 5.91 11.50
C MET A 76 -2.39 5.05 12.10
N GLU A 77 -2.48 3.73 11.98
CA GLU A 77 -1.44 2.80 12.42
C GLU A 77 -0.22 2.87 11.49
N ASN A 78 -0.44 2.99 10.17
CA ASN A 78 0.64 3.23 9.20
C ASN A 78 1.31 4.59 9.39
N ILE A 79 0.54 5.64 9.70
CA ILE A 79 1.11 6.95 10.06
C ILE A 79 2.00 6.83 11.30
N ARG A 80 1.58 6.10 12.33
CA ARG A 80 2.45 5.81 13.49
C ARG A 80 3.68 4.99 13.10
N ALA A 81 3.54 4.03 12.19
CA ALA A 81 4.65 3.21 11.71
C ALA A 81 5.76 4.04 11.07
N THR A 82 5.44 5.16 10.40
CA THR A 82 6.46 6.08 9.84
C THR A 82 7.46 6.60 10.87
N LYS A 83 7.07 6.65 12.17
CA LYS A 83 7.93 7.09 13.26
C LYS A 83 8.74 5.95 13.88
N VAL A 84 8.20 4.73 13.88
CA VAL A 84 8.74 3.58 14.63
C VAL A 84 9.56 2.64 13.73
N ILE A 85 9.11 2.38 12.51
CA ILE A 85 9.79 1.48 11.57
C ILE A 85 11.03 2.17 10.99
N ASN A 86 12.13 1.42 10.89
CA ASN A 86 13.40 1.92 10.36
C ASN A 86 13.34 2.17 8.85
N ASP A 87 12.72 1.26 8.08
CA ASP A 87 12.49 1.47 6.66
C ASP A 87 11.37 2.51 6.46
N LYS A 88 11.79 3.78 6.35
CA LYS A 88 10.88 4.91 6.18
C LYS A 88 10.15 4.88 4.85
N LYS A 89 10.79 4.41 3.77
CA LYS A 89 10.15 4.33 2.45
C LYS A 89 9.00 3.33 2.52
N LEU A 90 9.25 2.13 3.06
CA LEU A 90 8.21 1.11 3.26
C LEU A 90 7.04 1.63 4.08
N ALA A 91 7.29 2.17 5.28
CA ALA A 91 6.22 2.63 6.18
C ALA A 91 5.37 3.76 5.55
N ARG A 92 6.01 4.69 4.82
CA ARG A 92 5.30 5.78 4.14
C ARG A 92 4.52 5.29 2.92
N THR A 93 5.02 4.30 2.19
CA THR A 93 4.28 3.63 1.09
C THR A 93 3.05 2.91 1.63
N MET A 94 3.15 2.23 2.78
CA MET A 94 1.98 1.60 3.41
C MET A 94 0.94 2.63 3.88
N ALA A 95 1.39 3.79 4.37
CA ALA A 95 0.49 4.91 4.69
C ALA A 95 -0.19 5.48 3.44
N LEU A 96 0.53 5.61 2.30
CA LEU A 96 -0.06 5.98 1.02
C LEU A 96 -1.13 4.95 0.59
N TYR A 97 -0.80 3.65 0.63
CA TYR A 97 -1.71 2.59 0.22
C TYR A 97 -2.99 2.56 1.04
N SER A 98 -2.86 2.60 2.37
CA SER A 98 -4.02 2.59 3.27
C SER A 98 -4.86 3.86 3.18
N PHE A 99 -4.29 5.02 2.83
CA PHE A 99 -5.09 6.20 2.51
C PHE A 99 -5.82 6.04 1.18
N ASN A 100 -5.12 5.53 0.16
CA ASN A 100 -5.72 5.30 -1.15
C ASN A 100 -6.83 4.23 -1.12
N ASP A 101 -6.82 3.33 -0.13
CA ASP A 101 -7.89 2.34 0.06
C ASP A 101 -9.26 2.98 0.32
N PHE A 102 -9.33 4.17 0.93
CA PHE A 102 -10.61 4.89 1.05
C PHE A 102 -11.23 5.18 -0.32
N PHE A 103 -10.44 5.49 -1.35
CA PHE A 103 -10.95 5.68 -2.71
C PHE A 103 -11.24 4.35 -3.41
N ARG A 104 -10.43 3.31 -3.16
CA ARG A 104 -10.66 1.97 -3.74
C ARG A 104 -11.95 1.33 -3.25
N ASP A 105 -12.28 1.58 -1.98
CA ASP A 105 -13.40 0.98 -1.28
C ASP A 105 -14.65 1.88 -1.28
N HIS A 106 -14.61 3.04 -1.96
CA HIS A 106 -15.69 4.04 -2.01
C HIS A 106 -16.13 4.57 -0.64
N LYS A 107 -15.14 4.91 0.19
CA LYS A 107 -15.25 5.37 1.57
C LYS A 107 -14.64 6.77 1.75
N GLU A 108 -14.73 7.62 0.74
CA GLU A 108 -14.16 8.97 0.81
C GLU A 108 -14.80 9.83 1.90
N ASP A 109 -16.04 9.52 2.30
CA ASP A 109 -16.75 10.17 3.41
C ASP A 109 -16.16 9.85 4.79
N GLU A 110 -15.39 8.76 4.92
CA GLU A 110 -14.64 8.44 6.14
C GLU A 110 -13.35 9.28 6.29
N ILE A 111 -12.93 10.01 5.25
CA ILE A 111 -11.69 10.81 5.29
C ILE A 111 -11.92 12.11 6.07
N THR A 112 -11.31 12.20 7.25
CA THR A 112 -11.35 13.43 8.06
C THR A 112 -10.32 14.47 7.60
N PRO A 113 -10.51 15.77 7.92
CA PRO A 113 -9.51 16.82 7.65
C PRO A 113 -8.14 16.55 8.28
N GLU A 114 -8.12 15.90 9.46
CA GLU A 114 -6.86 15.49 10.09
C GLU A 114 -6.14 14.42 9.27
N MET A 115 -6.88 13.41 8.80
CA MET A 115 -6.32 12.35 7.95
C MET A 115 -5.77 12.91 6.65
N GLN A 116 -6.49 13.86 6.03
CA GLN A 116 -6.03 14.57 4.82
C GLN A 116 -4.70 15.27 5.07
N LYS A 117 -4.59 16.04 6.16
CA LYS A 117 -3.34 16.75 6.53
C LYS A 117 -2.18 15.79 6.79
N LEU A 118 -2.44 14.68 7.48
CA LEU A 118 -1.43 13.65 7.74
C LEU A 118 -0.99 12.95 6.45
N HIS A 119 -1.92 12.71 5.53
CA HIS A 119 -1.62 12.12 4.23
C HIS A 119 -0.76 13.05 3.38
N GLU A 120 -1.11 14.33 3.28
CA GLU A 120 -0.32 15.32 2.54
C GLU A 120 1.12 15.39 3.09
N HIS A 121 1.28 15.48 4.41
CA HIS A 121 2.60 15.42 5.02
C HIS A 121 3.33 14.10 4.68
N ASN A 122 2.63 12.97 4.71
CA ASN A 122 3.22 11.68 4.39
C ASN A 122 3.73 11.59 2.94
N ILE A 123 2.96 12.06 1.97
CA ILE A 123 3.35 11.96 0.55
C ILE A 123 4.47 12.92 0.17
N TYR A 124 4.56 14.10 0.80
CA TYR A 124 5.71 14.99 0.63
C TYR A 124 7.01 14.34 1.10
N GLU A 125 6.95 13.69 2.25
CA GLU A 125 8.09 12.99 2.82
C GLU A 125 8.40 11.68 2.07
N LEU A 126 7.39 11.00 1.53
CA LEU A 126 7.62 9.84 0.66
C LEU A 126 8.30 10.29 -0.64
N GLU A 127 7.84 11.39 -1.25
CA GLU A 127 8.39 11.91 -2.51
C GLU A 127 9.90 12.16 -2.44
N SER A 128 10.42 12.58 -1.28
CA SER A 128 11.85 12.82 -1.07
C SER A 128 12.69 11.55 -0.89
N LEU A 129 12.06 10.43 -0.53
CA LEU A 129 12.71 9.12 -0.35
C LEU A 129 12.72 8.27 -1.63
N LEU A 130 11.96 8.65 -2.66
CA LEU A 130 11.85 7.91 -3.92
C LEU A 130 13.10 8.12 -4.79
N ASP A 131 13.72 7.00 -5.19
CA ASP A 131 14.92 6.96 -6.01
C ASP A 131 14.57 7.21 -7.48
N LYS A 132 15.22 8.21 -8.09
CA LYS A 132 14.99 8.58 -9.50
C LYS A 132 15.57 7.58 -10.49
N SER A 133 16.41 6.66 -10.04
CA SER A 133 16.98 5.60 -10.88
C SER A 133 16.09 4.35 -10.95
N ILE A 134 15.08 4.25 -10.09
CA ILE A 134 14.16 3.11 -10.02
C ILE A 134 12.83 3.51 -10.70
N PRO A 135 12.46 2.89 -11.84
CA PRO A 135 11.22 3.23 -12.54
C PRO A 135 9.95 3.10 -11.69
N GLU A 136 9.88 2.10 -10.82
CA GLU A 136 8.75 1.90 -9.91
C GLU A 136 8.62 3.06 -8.91
N ASP A 137 9.74 3.58 -8.39
CA ASP A 137 9.75 4.76 -7.53
C ASP A 137 9.33 6.01 -8.32
N LEU A 138 9.71 6.14 -9.60
CA LEU A 138 9.25 7.23 -10.48
C LEU A 138 7.73 7.18 -10.74
N ILE A 139 7.14 5.99 -10.88
CA ILE A 139 5.68 5.84 -11.03
C ILE A 139 4.96 6.31 -9.75
N ILE A 140 5.45 5.93 -8.57
CA ILE A 140 4.89 6.41 -7.30
C ILE A 140 5.06 7.94 -7.20
N LYS A 141 6.20 8.48 -7.65
CA LYS A 141 6.46 9.92 -7.66
C LYS A 141 5.50 10.67 -8.58
N ALA A 142 5.22 10.12 -9.75
CA ALA A 142 4.21 10.63 -10.67
C ALA A 142 2.82 10.62 -10.03
N GLU A 143 2.44 9.53 -9.35
CA GLU A 143 1.17 9.43 -8.64
C GLU A 143 1.02 10.49 -7.54
N ILE A 144 2.07 10.72 -6.74
CA ILE A 144 2.06 11.78 -5.71
C ILE A 144 1.86 13.16 -6.35
N ASN A 145 2.57 13.45 -7.43
CA ASN A 145 2.42 14.73 -8.14
C ASN A 145 1.03 14.88 -8.74
N ARG A 146 0.44 13.82 -9.31
CA ARG A 146 -0.92 13.83 -9.84
C ARG A 146 -1.96 14.08 -8.75
N TYR A 147 -1.83 13.41 -7.61
CA TYR A 147 -2.69 13.64 -6.45
C TYR A 147 -2.64 15.10 -5.98
N LEU A 148 -1.45 15.69 -5.95
CA LEU A 148 -1.26 17.11 -5.63
C LEU A 148 -1.73 18.07 -6.73
N GLY A 149 -2.20 17.57 -7.87
CA GLY A 149 -2.64 18.37 -9.03
C GLY A 149 -1.49 18.98 -9.84
N ARG A 150 -0.25 18.51 -9.63
CA ARG A 150 0.94 18.94 -10.37
C ARG A 150 1.05 18.15 -11.67
N PHE A 151 0.09 18.35 -12.56
CA PHE A 151 -0.05 17.53 -13.76
C PHE A 151 1.13 17.66 -14.72
N ASP A 152 1.62 18.87 -14.98
CA ASP A 152 2.80 19.08 -15.84
C ASP A 152 4.02 18.32 -15.29
N ARG A 153 4.24 18.40 -13.98
CA ARG A 153 5.31 17.66 -13.31
C ARG A 153 5.13 16.15 -13.39
N THR A 154 3.88 15.69 -13.35
CA THR A 154 3.55 14.26 -13.51
C THR A 154 3.96 13.78 -14.89
N VAL A 155 3.65 14.56 -15.94
CA VAL A 155 4.03 14.25 -17.33
C VAL A 155 5.56 14.18 -17.46
N GLU A 156 6.29 15.19 -16.97
CA GLU A 156 7.75 15.20 -16.99
C GLU A 156 8.39 13.96 -16.34
N ILE A 157 7.87 13.55 -15.18
CA ILE A 157 8.35 12.36 -14.47
C ILE A 157 8.09 11.11 -15.31
N LEU A 158 6.88 10.95 -15.86
CA LEU A 158 6.53 9.78 -16.65
C LEU A 158 7.34 9.69 -17.95
N GLU A 159 7.63 10.83 -18.58
CA GLU A 159 8.45 10.91 -19.80
C GLU A 159 9.92 10.55 -19.53
N SER A 160 10.41 10.79 -18.31
CA SER A 160 11.77 10.39 -17.91
C SER A 160 11.98 8.88 -17.79
N ILE A 161 10.90 8.08 -17.70
CA ILE A 161 10.97 6.62 -17.66
C ILE A 161 11.19 6.08 -19.08
N THR A 162 12.42 5.75 -19.46
CA THR A 162 12.77 5.36 -20.84
C THR A 162 12.47 3.89 -21.19
N ASP A 163 12.26 3.04 -20.18
CA ASP A 163 11.95 1.62 -20.38
C ASP A 163 10.52 1.44 -20.92
N GLN A 164 10.43 0.98 -22.17
CA GLN A 164 9.18 0.81 -22.92
C GLN A 164 8.17 -0.12 -22.22
N LYS A 165 8.61 -0.99 -21.30
CA LYS A 165 7.69 -1.85 -20.53
C LYS A 165 6.68 -1.06 -19.69
N PHE A 166 6.93 0.23 -19.43
CA PHE A 166 6.05 1.13 -18.70
C PHE A 166 5.20 2.06 -19.59
N ASP A 167 5.33 1.99 -20.91
CA ASP A 167 4.60 2.89 -21.83
C ASP A 167 3.07 2.80 -21.66
N TRP A 168 2.57 1.59 -21.38
CA TRP A 168 1.15 1.37 -21.14
C TRP A 168 0.67 2.05 -19.84
N ILE A 169 1.52 2.12 -18.80
CA ILE A 169 1.24 2.85 -17.56
C ILE A 169 1.19 4.34 -17.86
N ARG A 170 2.20 4.87 -18.57
CA ARG A 170 2.24 6.29 -18.99
C ARG A 170 0.96 6.69 -19.71
N LYS A 171 0.54 5.92 -20.72
CA LYS A 171 -0.70 6.18 -21.48
C LYS A 171 -1.94 6.27 -20.57
N LYS A 172 -2.06 5.39 -19.57
CA LYS A 172 -3.17 5.43 -18.62
C LYS A 172 -3.13 6.67 -17.73
N PHE A 173 -1.95 7.07 -17.25
CA PHE A 173 -1.80 8.32 -16.50
C PHE A 173 -2.20 9.55 -17.32
N LEU A 174 -1.76 9.65 -18.58
CA LEU A 174 -2.10 10.79 -19.44
C LEU A 174 -3.61 10.95 -19.62
N VAL A 175 -4.34 9.86 -19.85
CA VAL A 175 -5.81 9.87 -19.93
C VAL A 175 -6.46 10.37 -18.64
N GLU A 176 -5.93 10.00 -17.47
CA GLU A 176 -6.48 10.46 -16.20
C GLU A 176 -6.10 11.92 -15.88
N ILE A 177 -4.95 12.38 -16.35
CA ILE A 177 -4.53 13.79 -16.27
C ILE A 177 -5.45 14.67 -17.11
N GLU A 178 -5.81 14.27 -18.34
CA GLU A 178 -6.74 15.00 -19.20
C GLU A 178 -8.13 15.19 -18.55
N LYS A 179 -8.55 14.22 -17.73
CA LYS A 179 -9.80 14.30 -16.94
C LYS A 179 -9.67 15.14 -15.68
N GLY A 180 -8.47 15.63 -15.35
CA GLY A 180 -8.16 16.28 -14.08
C GLY A 180 -8.31 15.34 -12.87
N ASN A 181 -8.23 14.02 -13.08
CA ASN A 181 -8.39 13.05 -12.01
C ASN A 181 -7.16 13.10 -11.09
N LYS A 182 -7.40 13.31 -9.80
CA LYS A 182 -6.39 13.28 -8.72
C LYS A 182 -6.46 12.04 -7.84
N LYS A 183 -7.55 11.27 -7.93
CA LYS A 183 -7.80 10.07 -7.11
C LYS A 183 -7.07 8.86 -7.70
N VAL A 184 -6.63 7.93 -6.86
CA VAL A 184 -6.03 6.66 -7.30
C VAL A 184 -6.95 5.95 -8.30
N PHE A 185 -6.38 5.29 -9.31
CA PHE A 185 -7.14 4.61 -10.35
C PHE A 185 -6.55 3.25 -10.71
N LYS A 186 -7.36 2.42 -11.36
CA LYS A 186 -6.99 1.07 -11.79
C LYS A 186 -6.17 1.13 -13.09
N LEU A 187 -4.96 0.58 -13.06
CA LEU A 187 -4.09 0.45 -14.24
C LEU A 187 -4.47 -0.76 -15.08
N SER A 188 -4.62 -1.91 -14.43
CA SER A 188 -4.98 -3.18 -15.07
C SER A 188 -5.69 -4.11 -14.08
N GLY A 189 -6.38 -5.11 -14.63
CA GLY A 189 -6.91 -6.25 -13.89
C GLY A 189 -6.78 -7.52 -14.73
N LEU A 190 -6.44 -8.62 -14.08
CA LEU A 190 -6.47 -9.98 -14.65
C LEU A 190 -7.81 -10.66 -14.35
#